data_AF-A0A966WKJ5-F1
#
_entry.id   AF-A0A966WKJ5-F1
#
_cell.length_a   1.000
_cell.length_b   1.000
_cell.length_c   1.000
_cell.angle_alpha   90.00
_cell.angle_beta   90.00
_cell.angle_gamma   90.00
#
_symmetry.space_group_name_H-M   'P 1'
#
loop_
_entity.id
_entity.type
_entity.pdbx_description
1 polymer ?
#
loop_
_entity_poly.entity_id
_entity_poly.type
_entity_poly.pdbx_seq_one_letter_code
_entity_poly.pdbx_strand_id
1 'polypeptide(L)' 'EDIRRYCETDVMNTYLLYCRFQKMRGGLLEAEYAQEMDFVKSTLSALAPVEPHWHEYLAAWG' A
#
# COMPACT_ATOMS: atom_id res chain seq x y z
N GLU A 1 16.38 13.01 2.24
CA GLU A 1 15.35 12.08 2.77
C GLU A 1 14.08 12.09 1.93
N ASP A 2 13.64 13.24 1.43
CA ASP A 2 12.37 13.36 0.70
C ASP A 2 12.29 12.51 -0.57
N ILE A 3 13.39 12.38 -1.32
CA ILE A 3 13.45 11.49 -2.50
C ILE A 3 13.18 10.02 -2.10
N ARG A 4 13.75 9.55 -0.98
CA ARG A 4 13.52 8.19 -0.50
C ARG A 4 12.05 7.97 -0.17
N ARG A 5 11.48 8.86 0.64
CA ARG A 5 10.06 8.79 1.06
C ARG A 5 9.13 8.79 -0.15
N TYR A 6 9.40 9.64 -1.14
CA TYR A 6 8.67 9.66 -2.41
C TYR A 6 8.76 8.31 -3.13
N CYS A 7 9.97 7.78 -3.33
CA CYS A 7 10.16 6.48 -3.98
C CYS A 7 9.47 5.34 -3.23
N GLU A 8 9.49 5.35 -1.90
CA GLU A 8 8.79 4.37 -1.06
C GLU A 8 7.27 4.41 -1.30
N THR A 9 6.67 5.61 -1.30
CA THR A 9 5.24 5.76 -1.60
C THR A 9 4.89 5.36 -3.05
N ASP A 10 5.79 5.59 -4.01
CA ASP A 10 5.57 5.24 -5.42
C ASP A 10 5.63 3.71 -5.64
N VAL A 11 6.56 3.03 -4.96
CA VAL A 11 6.61 1.56 -4.92
C VAL A 11 5.31 1.00 -4.33
N MET A 12 4.82 1.60 -3.24
CA MET A 12 3.58 1.15 -2.63
C MET A 12 2.37 1.34 -3.56
N ASN A 13 2.26 2.50 -4.20
CA ASN A 13 1.23 2.78 -5.22
C ASN A 13 1.27 1.75 -6.37
N THR A 14 2.47 1.48 -6.88
CA THR A 14 2.69 0.52 -7.97
C THR A 14 2.25 -0.88 -7.56
N TYR A 15 2.59 -1.31 -6.35
CA TYR A 15 2.19 -2.61 -5.82
C TYR A 15 0.67 -2.76 -5.71
N LEU A 16 -0.04 -1.73 -5.25
CA LEU A 16 -1.50 -1.78 -5.10
C LEU A 16 -2.23 -1.76 -6.44
N LEU A 17 -1.71 -0.98 -7.40
CA LEU A 17 -2.18 -1.03 -8.78
C LEU A 17 -1.99 -2.43 -9.37
N TYR A 18 -0.85 -3.06 -9.10
CA TYR A 18 -0.60 -4.46 -9.48
C TYR A 18 -1.64 -5.41 -8.85
N CYS A 19 -1.89 -5.35 -7.54
CA CYS A 19 -2.89 -6.18 -6.87
C CYS A 19 -4.29 -5.99 -7.50
N ARG A 20 -4.68 -4.73 -7.77
CA ARG A 20 -5.97 -4.42 -8.39
C ARG A 20 -6.05 -4.94 -9.83
N PHE A 21 -4.98 -4.81 -10.60
CA PHE A 21 -4.88 -5.37 -11.95
C PHE A 21 -4.99 -6.90 -11.94
N GLN A 22 -4.29 -7.57 -11.01
CA GLN A 22 -4.36 -9.01 -10.84
C GLN A 22 -5.79 -9.47 -10.51
N LYS A 23 -6.49 -8.75 -9.64
CA LYS A 23 -7.91 -9.01 -9.36
C LYS A 23 -8.78 -8.87 -10.62
N MET A 24 -8.63 -7.79 -11.40
CA MET A 24 -9.43 -7.56 -12.61
C MET A 24 -9.28 -8.66 -13.66
N ARG A 25 -8.12 -9.28 -13.76
CA ARG A 25 -7.84 -10.36 -14.71
C ARG A 25 -8.06 -11.77 -14.14
N GLY A 26 -8.59 -11.89 -12.93
CA GLY A 26 -8.80 -13.17 -12.23
C GLY A 26 -7.52 -13.85 -11.72
N GLY A 27 -6.41 -13.11 -11.62
CA GLY A 27 -5.15 -13.56 -11.01
C GLY A 27 -5.11 -13.44 -9.48
N LEU A 28 -6.06 -12.69 -8.89
CA LEU A 28 -6.37 -12.73 -7.46
C LEU A 28 -7.89 -12.88 -7.31
N LEU A 29 -8.30 -13.75 -6.39
CA LEU A 29 -9.66 -13.80 -5.88
C LEU A 29 -9.97 -12.53 -5.07
N GLU A 30 -11.25 -12.24 -4.90
CA GLU A 30 -11.72 -11.13 -4.06
C GLU A 30 -11.11 -11.18 -2.65
N ALA A 31 -11.10 -12.37 -2.04
CA ALA A 31 -10.57 -12.58 -0.70
C ALA A 31 -9.04 -12.39 -0.64
N GLU A 32 -8.30 -12.81 -1.66
CA GLU A 32 -6.84 -12.65 -1.72
C GLU A 32 -6.48 -11.17 -1.91
N TYR A 33 -7.20 -10.45 -2.78
CA TYR A 33 -7.03 -9.01 -2.90
C TYR A 33 -7.32 -8.28 -1.58
N ALA A 34 -8.37 -8.66 -0.86
CA ALA A 34 -8.68 -8.08 0.44
C ALA A 34 -7.56 -8.33 1.47
N GLN A 35 -6.99 -9.54 1.47
CA GLN A 35 -5.85 -9.88 2.32
C GLN A 35 -4.63 -9.01 2.02
N GLU A 36 -4.30 -8.77 0.74
CA GLU A 36 -3.18 -7.86 0.38
C GLU A 36 -3.43 -6.42 0.83
N MET A 37 -4.68 -5.94 0.71
CA MET A 37 -5.04 -4.60 1.18
C MET A 37 -4.88 -4.46 2.70
N ASP A 38 -5.29 -5.48 3.46
CA ASP A 38 -5.17 -5.49 4.92
C ASP A 38 -3.71 -5.65 5.37
N PHE A 39 -2.93 -6.46 4.64
CA PHE A 39 -1.50 -6.60 4.86
C PHE A 39 -0.76 -5.27 4.68
N VAL A 40 -1.03 -4.52 3.61
CA VAL A 40 -0.42 -3.20 3.39
C VAL A 40 -0.82 -2.23 4.49
N LYS A 41 -2.12 -2.12 4.80
CA LYS A 41 -2.60 -1.20 5.84
C LYS A 41 -1.97 -1.49 7.20
N SER A 42 -1.91 -2.75 7.61
CA SER A 42 -1.32 -3.15 8.88
C SER A 42 0.18 -2.88 8.93
N THR A 43 0.90 -3.21 7.85
CA THR A 43 2.35 -2.97 7.74
C THR A 43 2.69 -1.49 7.82
N LEU A 44 2.03 -0.66 7.01
CA LEU A 44 2.28 0.79 7.01
C LEU A 44 1.87 1.43 8.34
N SER A 45 0.78 0.96 8.96
CA SER A 45 0.35 1.46 10.27
C SER A 45 1.38 1.16 11.36
N ALA A 46 2.06 0.01 11.29
CA ALA A 46 3.14 -0.34 12.20
C ALA A 46 4.41 0.49 11.98
N LEU A 47 4.65 0.96 10.75
CA LEU A 47 5.81 1.79 10.39
C LEU A 47 5.57 3.29 10.63
N ALA A 48 4.32 3.77 10.57
CA ALA A 48 3.97 5.18 10.72
C ALA A 48 4.54 5.88 11.97
N PRO A 49 4.69 5.24 13.15
CA PRO A 49 5.30 5.88 14.32
C PRO A 49 6.77 6.26 14.15
N VAL A 50 7.50 5.57 13.27
CA VAL A 50 8.93 5.79 13.02
C VAL A 50 9.21 6.45 11.67
N GLU A 51 8.29 6.33 10.72
CA GLU A 51 8.38 6.87 9.36
C GLU A 51 7.13 7.71 9.05
N PRO A 52 7.17 9.04 9.35
CA PRO A 52 5.96 9.90 9.38
C PRO A 52 5.21 10.00 8.05
N HIS A 53 5.91 9.85 6.92
CA HIS A 53 5.30 9.90 5.60
C HIS A 53 4.26 8.80 5.38
N TRP A 54 4.36 7.67 6.09
CA TRP A 54 3.33 6.63 6.06
C TRP A 54 2.04 7.05 6.75
N HIS A 55 2.10 7.96 7.72
CA HIS A 55 0.91 8.53 8.35
C HIS A 55 0.13 9.39 7.34
N GLU A 56 0.81 10.28 6.62
CA GLU A 56 0.23 11.09 5.56
C GLU A 56 -0.32 10.24 4.43
N TYR A 57 0.42 9.20 4.02
CA TYR A 57 0.01 8.27 2.98
C TYR A 57 -1.27 7.51 3.36
N LEU A 58 -1.36 6.98 4.58
CA LEU A 58 -2.55 6.29 5.08
C LEU A 58 -3.75 7.23 5.25
N ALA A 59 -3.52 8.49 5.66
CA ALA A 59 -4.59 9.48 5.79
C ALA A 59 -5.20 9.86 4.43
N ALA A 60 -4.40 9.87 3.35
CA ALA A 60 -4.88 10.18 2.00
C ALA A 60 -5.79 9.09 1.39
N TRP A 61 -5.83 7.89 2.00
CA TRP A 61 -6.66 6.77 1.55
C TRP A 61 -8.05 6.70 2.20
N GLY A 62 -8.31 7.53 3.20
CA GLY A 62 -9.55 7.56 3.99
C GLY A 62 -10.80 7.74 3.14
#